data_AF-A0A3M1K242-F1
#
_entry.id   AF-A0A3M1K242-F1
#
_cell.length_a   1.000
_cell.length_b   1.000
_cell.length_c   1.000
_cell.angle_alpha   90.00
_cell.angle_beta   90.00
_cell.angle_gamma   90.00
#
_symmetry.space_group_name_H-M   'P 1'
#
loop_
_entity.id
_entity.type
_entity.pdbx_description
1 polymer ?
#
loop_
_entity_poly.entity_id
_entity_poly.type
_entity_poly.pdbx_seq_one_letter_code
_entity_poly.pdbx_strand_id
1 'polypeptide(L)'
;MLAALIRWLTGGILDRVLDTIDKRVDAETDRDRIKAEVIKTYLETRPGFMRAGGFWLMLLFAAPLGFWFAAVTIYSVFWCAGCAFPQDWTIAALPPPLDDWSGLIIASIFGVVGYTMGRR
;
A
#
# COMPACT_ATOMS: atom_id res chain seq x y z
N MET A 1 10.32 52.25 37.81
CA MET A 1 9.44 52.80 36.74
C MET A 1 9.59 52.05 35.42
N LEU A 2 10.81 51.71 34.96
CA LEU A 2 11.02 50.84 33.77
C LEU A 2 10.34 49.47 33.86
N ALA A 3 10.39 48.80 35.01
CA ALA A 3 9.71 47.51 35.21
C ALA A 3 8.18 47.59 35.11
N ALA A 4 7.57 48.71 35.50
CA ALA A 4 6.12 48.93 35.39
C ALA A 4 5.70 49.24 33.94
N LEU A 5 6.54 49.96 33.21
CA LEU A 5 6.31 50.27 31.79
C LEU A 5 6.48 49.03 30.91
N ILE A 6 7.49 48.20 31.20
CA ILE A 6 7.69 46.89 30.55
C ILE A 6 6.50 45.98 30.86
N ARG A 7 6.09 45.87 32.13
CA ARG A 7 4.95 45.02 32.53
C ARG A 7 3.61 45.46 31.95
N TRP A 8 3.42 46.77 31.71
CA TRP A 8 2.25 47.31 31.01
C TRP A 8 2.28 47.03 29.50
N LEU A 9 3.46 47.19 28.87
CA LEU A 9 3.64 46.94 27.44
C LEU A 9 3.59 45.43 27.11
N THR A 10 4.21 44.60 27.95
CA THR A 10 4.19 43.14 27.80
C THR A 10 2.82 42.58 28.18
N GLY A 11 2.16 43.06 29.22
CA GLY A 11 0.87 42.50 29.64
C GLY A 11 -0.30 42.66 28.66
N GLY A 12 -0.27 43.65 27.75
CA GLY A 12 -1.34 43.83 26.76
C GLY A 12 -1.02 43.28 25.36
N ILE A 13 0.22 43.44 24.91
CA ILE A 13 0.64 43.08 23.56
C ILE A 13 1.19 41.66 23.51
N LEU A 14 1.93 41.22 24.53
CA LEU A 14 2.44 39.84 24.58
C LEU A 14 1.29 38.85 24.75
N ASP A 15 0.32 39.15 25.63
CA ASP A 15 -0.87 38.33 25.83
C ASP A 15 -1.66 38.16 24.52
N ARG A 16 -1.79 39.22 23.71
CA ARG A 16 -2.47 39.15 22.41
C ARG A 16 -1.69 38.33 21.37
N VAL A 17 -0.36 38.39 21.41
CA VAL A 17 0.51 37.58 20.53
C VAL A 17 0.47 36.12 20.94
N LEU A 18 0.50 35.82 22.24
CA LEU A 18 0.36 34.47 22.79
C LEU A 18 -1.03 33.91 22.48
N ASP A 19 -2.11 34.67 22.67
CA ASP A 19 -3.46 34.27 22.28
C ASP A 19 -3.59 33.96 20.78
N THR A 20 -2.85 34.69 19.94
CA THR A 20 -2.85 34.45 18.48
C THR A 20 -2.06 33.19 18.14
N ILE A 21 -0.96 32.94 18.84
CA ILE A 21 -0.17 31.71 18.71
C ILE A 21 -0.99 30.52 19.18
N ASP A 22 -1.62 30.59 20.35
CA ASP A 22 -2.46 29.52 20.90
C ASP A 22 -3.63 29.21 19.96
N LYS A 23 -4.34 30.23 19.45
CA LYS A 23 -5.39 30.02 18.44
C LYS A 23 -4.87 29.39 17.15
N ARG A 24 -3.64 29.72 16.74
CA ARG A 24 -3.03 29.13 15.55
C ARG A 24 -2.66 27.67 15.79
N VAL A 25 -2.11 27.36 16.96
CA VAL A 25 -1.77 25.99 17.38
C VAL A 25 -3.04 25.14 17.51
N ASP A 26 -4.11 25.68 18.09
CA ASP A 26 -5.41 25.02 18.18
C ASP A 26 -6.00 24.76 16.79
N ALA A 27 -5.97 25.75 15.90
CA ALA A 27 -6.45 25.60 14.52
C ALA A 27 -5.63 24.57 13.72
N GLU A 28 -4.32 24.49 13.95
CA GLU A 28 -3.44 23.52 13.30
C GLU A 28 -3.71 22.10 13.82
N THR A 29 -3.86 21.96 15.15
CA THR A 29 -4.25 20.70 15.81
C THR A 29 -5.60 20.20 15.32
N ASP A 30 -6.59 21.10 15.19
CA ASP A 30 -7.91 20.76 14.66
C ASP A 30 -7.85 20.34 13.19
N ARG A 31 -7.05 21.02 12.37
CA ARG A 31 -6.84 20.61 10.98
C ARG A 31 -6.21 19.23 10.88
N ASP A 32 -5.22 18.94 11.70
CA ASP A 32 -4.56 17.63 11.68
C ASP A 32 -5.46 16.53 12.24
N ARG A 33 -6.29 16.84 13.24
CA ARG A 33 -7.35 15.94 13.72
C ARG A 33 -8.37 15.63 12.62
N ILE A 34 -8.87 16.63 11.91
CA ILE A 34 -9.82 16.44 10.81
C ILE A 34 -9.18 15.62 9.67
N LYS A 35 -7.93 15.92 9.30
CA LYS A 35 -7.22 15.12 8.29
C LYS A 35 -7.07 13.66 8.73
N ALA A 36 -6.67 13.44 9.99
CA ALA A 36 -6.53 12.10 10.54
C ALA A 36 -7.86 11.34 10.55
N GLU A 37 -8.95 12.02 10.88
CA GLU A 37 -10.30 11.46 10.87
C GLU A 37 -10.76 11.09 9.46
N VAL A 38 -10.56 11.98 8.47
CA VAL A 38 -10.87 11.68 7.06
C VAL A 38 -10.07 10.47 6.56
N ILE A 39 -8.78 10.41 6.86
CA ILE A 39 -7.92 9.27 6.50
C ILE A 39 -8.42 8.00 7.19
N LYS A 40 -8.76 8.06 8.47
CA LYS A 40 -9.29 6.94 9.24
C LYS A 40 -10.59 6.42 8.64
N THR A 41 -11.58 7.27 8.39
CA THR A 41 -12.86 6.90 7.77
C THR A 41 -12.65 6.32 6.37
N TYR A 42 -11.73 6.89 5.58
CA TYR A 42 -11.38 6.37 4.26
C TYR A 42 -10.73 4.98 4.33
N LEU A 43 -9.89 4.71 5.34
CA LEU A 43 -9.29 3.39 5.55
C LEU A 43 -10.29 2.37 6.13
N GLU A 44 -11.22 2.81 6.98
CA GLU A 44 -12.25 1.96 7.60
C GLU A 44 -13.32 1.47 6.61
N THR A 45 -13.56 2.22 5.53
CA THR A 45 -14.53 1.86 4.48
C THR A 45 -13.98 0.84 3.47
N ARG A 46 -12.65 0.82 3.24
CA ARG A 46 -11.98 -0.16 2.36
C ARG A 46 -12.26 -1.63 2.68
N PRO A 47 -12.28 -2.11 3.94
CA PRO A 47 -12.59 -3.49 4.26
C PRO A 47 -14.07 -3.86 4.14
N GLY A 48 -14.97 -2.91 3.84
CA GLY A 48 -16.42 -3.16 3.75
C GLY A 48 -16.76 -4.27 2.74
N PHE A 49 -16.18 -4.22 1.55
CA PHE A 49 -16.34 -5.26 0.53
C PHE A 49 -15.78 -6.61 1.00
N MET A 50 -14.60 -6.62 1.60
CA MET A 50 -13.95 -7.84 2.08
C MET A 50 -14.78 -8.53 3.18
N ARG A 51 -15.39 -7.75 4.09
CA ARG A 51 -16.27 -8.25 5.17
C ARG A 51 -17.65 -8.69 4.69
N ALA A 52 -18.21 -8.04 3.66
CA ALA A 52 -19.54 -8.34 3.12
C ALA A 52 -19.61 -9.61 2.25
N GLY A 53 -18.51 -10.39 2.18
CA GLY A 53 -18.42 -11.60 1.35
C GLY A 53 -17.52 -11.45 0.12
N GLY A 54 -16.98 -10.26 -0.14
CA GLY A 54 -16.01 -10.03 -1.22
C GLY A 54 -14.75 -10.88 -1.08
N PHE A 55 -14.32 -11.22 0.14
CA PHE A 55 -13.23 -12.16 0.37
C PHE A 55 -13.52 -13.54 -0.25
N TRP A 56 -14.69 -14.11 0.05
CA TRP A 56 -15.07 -15.43 -0.45
C TRP A 56 -15.29 -15.43 -1.96
N LEU A 57 -15.89 -14.37 -2.49
CA LEU A 57 -16.03 -14.19 -3.94
C LEU A 57 -14.66 -14.14 -4.63
N MET A 58 -13.72 -13.35 -4.11
CA MET A 58 -12.36 -13.28 -4.65
C MET A 58 -11.64 -14.62 -4.53
N LEU A 59 -11.80 -15.32 -3.40
CA LEU A 59 -11.19 -16.63 -3.17
C LEU A 59 -11.70 -17.69 -4.15
N LEU A 60 -12.98 -17.65 -4.52
CA LEU A 60 -13.57 -18.56 -5.50
C LEU A 60 -12.85 -18.52 -6.86
N PHE A 61 -12.37 -17.35 -7.27
CA PHE A 61 -11.63 -17.18 -8.53
C PHE A 61 -10.11 -17.34 -8.33
N ALA A 62 -9.58 -16.84 -7.22
CA ALA A 62 -8.15 -16.88 -6.94
C ALA A 62 -7.63 -18.29 -6.60
N ALA A 63 -8.43 -19.09 -5.88
CA ALA A 63 -7.98 -20.41 -5.42
C ALA A 63 -7.75 -21.41 -6.56
N PRO A 64 -8.65 -21.57 -7.56
CA PRO A 64 -8.39 -22.44 -8.71
C PRO A 64 -7.18 -21.99 -9.53
N LEU A 65 -7.02 -20.68 -9.72
CA LEU A 65 -5.88 -20.11 -10.44
C LEU A 65 -4.56 -20.39 -9.68
N GLY A 66 -4.54 -20.16 -8.37
CA GLY A 66 -3.38 -20.44 -7.53
C GLY A 66 -3.03 -21.92 -7.50
N PHE A 67 -4.03 -22.80 -7.44
CA PHE A 67 -3.84 -24.25 -7.52
C PHE A 67 -3.21 -24.67 -8.86
N TRP A 68 -3.77 -24.20 -9.97
CA TRP A 68 -3.24 -24.51 -11.30
C TRP A 68 -1.82 -23.99 -11.47
N PHE A 69 -1.55 -22.74 -11.09
CA PHE A 69 -0.22 -22.14 -11.19
C PHE A 69 0.81 -22.89 -10.33
N ALA A 70 0.45 -23.25 -9.09
CA ALA A 70 1.31 -24.04 -8.22
C ALA A 70 1.59 -25.44 -8.79
N ALA A 71 0.59 -26.09 -9.39
CA ALA A 71 0.80 -27.38 -10.04
C ALA A 71 1.79 -27.27 -11.21
N VAL A 72 1.68 -26.23 -12.04
CA VAL A 72 2.60 -25.98 -13.16
C VAL A 72 4.03 -25.70 -12.68
N THR A 73 4.21 -24.90 -11.62
CA THR A 73 5.55 -24.62 -11.08
C THR A 73 6.18 -25.84 -10.42
N ILE A 74 5.41 -26.62 -9.65
CA ILE A 74 5.86 -27.90 -9.08
C ILE A 74 6.27 -28.85 -10.19
N TYR A 75 5.44 -29.01 -11.21
CA TYR A 75 5.75 -29.85 -12.37
C TYR A 75 7.06 -29.38 -13.04
N SER A 76 7.21 -28.06 -13.22
CA SER A 76 8.40 -27.43 -13.82
C SER A 76 9.71 -27.71 -13.06
N VAL A 77 9.63 -27.80 -11.72
CA VAL A 77 10.80 -28.03 -10.85
C VAL A 77 11.17 -29.50 -10.72
N PHE A 78 10.21 -30.42 -10.83
CA PHE A 78 10.45 -31.83 -10.55
C PHE A 78 10.58 -32.70 -11.82
N TRP A 79 9.86 -32.38 -12.90
CA TRP A 79 9.76 -33.23 -14.10
C TRP A 79 10.51 -32.68 -15.32
N CYS A 80 11.68 -32.06 -15.09
CA CYS A 80 12.51 -31.49 -16.16
C CYS A 80 13.67 -32.42 -16.52
N ALA A 81 14.28 -32.23 -17.70
CA ALA A 81 15.37 -33.08 -18.22
C ALA A 81 16.57 -33.25 -17.25
N GLY A 82 16.80 -32.29 -16.33
CA GLY A 82 17.83 -32.35 -15.29
C GLY A 82 17.32 -32.37 -13.85
N CYS A 83 16.02 -32.63 -13.65
CA CYS A 83 15.37 -32.57 -12.35
C CYS A 83 15.26 -33.95 -11.69
N ALA A 84 14.67 -34.01 -10.48
CA ALA A 84 14.53 -35.24 -9.70
C ALA A 84 13.83 -36.39 -10.47
N PHE A 85 12.93 -36.07 -11.40
CA PHE A 85 12.24 -37.04 -12.27
C PHE A 85 12.44 -36.68 -13.75
N PRO A 86 13.57 -37.06 -14.37
CA PRO A 86 13.87 -36.68 -15.74
C PRO A 86 12.84 -37.24 -16.72
N GLN A 87 12.38 -36.38 -17.63
CA GLN A 87 11.49 -36.76 -18.74
C GLN A 87 12.18 -36.47 -20.07
N ASP A 88 11.87 -37.27 -21.09
CA ASP A 88 12.43 -37.12 -22.44
C ASP A 88 11.90 -35.89 -23.19
N TRP A 89 10.82 -35.28 -22.68
CA TRP A 89 10.25 -34.05 -23.21
C TRP A 89 10.70 -32.82 -22.40
N THR A 90 10.84 -31.70 -23.09
CA THR A 90 11.11 -30.41 -22.44
C THR A 90 9.82 -29.84 -21.86
N ILE A 91 9.84 -29.42 -20.60
CA ILE A 91 8.70 -28.72 -19.99
C ILE A 91 8.46 -27.43 -20.75
N ALA A 92 7.22 -27.23 -21.21
CA ALA A 92 6.83 -26.02 -21.89
C ALA A 92 7.04 -24.83 -20.95
N ALA A 93 7.76 -23.81 -21.41
CA ALA A 93 7.74 -22.49 -20.77
C ALA A 93 6.27 -22.05 -20.60
N LEU A 94 6.01 -21.23 -19.58
CA LEU A 94 4.67 -20.69 -19.35
C LEU A 94 4.21 -20.00 -20.65
N PRO A 95 3.07 -20.40 -21.24
CA PRO A 95 2.70 -19.91 -22.55
C PRO A 95 2.42 -18.40 -22.49
N PRO A 96 2.85 -17.62 -23.50
CA PRO A 96 2.47 -16.22 -23.58
C PRO A 96 0.94 -16.04 -23.55
N PRO A 97 0.39 -15.10 -22.77
CA PRO A 97 1.06 -14.02 -22.02
C PRO A 97 1.29 -14.32 -20.53
N LEU A 98 1.11 -15.57 -20.07
CA LEU A 98 1.16 -15.87 -18.63
C LEU A 98 2.55 -15.66 -18.04
N ASP A 99 3.60 -15.88 -18.83
CA ASP A 99 4.97 -15.54 -18.51
C ASP A 99 5.12 -14.04 -18.21
N ASP A 100 4.64 -13.17 -19.10
CA ASP A 100 4.66 -11.71 -18.91
C ASP A 100 3.88 -11.29 -17.66
N TRP A 101 2.70 -11.88 -17.46
CA TRP A 101 1.82 -11.54 -16.34
C TRP A 101 2.43 -11.95 -15.01
N SER A 102 3.11 -13.10 -14.95
CA SER A 102 3.82 -13.55 -13.75
C SER A 102 4.96 -12.58 -13.36
N GLY A 103 5.69 -12.06 -14.35
CA GLY A 103 6.71 -11.03 -14.14
C GLY A 103 6.12 -9.72 -13.62
N LEU A 104 4.99 -9.28 -14.18
CA LEU A 104 4.27 -8.09 -13.74
C LEU A 104 3.72 -8.23 -12.32
N ILE A 105 3.17 -9.39 -11.96
CA ILE A 105 2.68 -9.67 -10.60
C ILE A 105 3.83 -9.54 -9.59
N ILE A 106 4.98 -10.16 -9.87
CA ILE A 106 6.17 -10.08 -9.00
C ILE A 106 6.68 -8.63 -8.92
N ALA A 107 6.75 -7.92 -10.04
CA ALA A 107 7.18 -6.52 -10.08
C ALA A 107 6.26 -5.60 -9.25
N SER A 108 4.95 -5.88 -9.26
CA SER A 108 3.96 -5.12 -8.47
C SER A 108 4.14 -5.31 -6.95
N ILE A 109 4.59 -6.48 -6.50
CA ILE A 109 4.82 -6.78 -5.07
C ILE A 109 6.03 -6.02 -4.55
N PHE A 110 7.11 -5.96 -5.33
CA PHE A 110 8.35 -5.29 -4.95
C PHE A 110 8.35 -3.78 -5.25
N GLY A 111 7.22 -3.23 -5.74
CA GLY A 111 7.06 -1.80 -5.95
C GLY A 111 8.09 -1.23 -6.94
N VAL A 112 8.58 -2.03 -7.88
CA VAL A 112 9.58 -1.55 -8.85
C VAL A 112 8.89 -0.62 -9.83
N VAL A 113 8.96 0.68 -9.52
CA VAL A 113 8.62 1.86 -10.36
C VAL A 113 9.60 1.97 -11.55
N GLY A 114 9.95 0.85 -12.18
CA GLY A 114 11.05 0.78 -13.14
C GLY A 114 10.99 -0.34 -14.15
N TYR A 115 9.91 -1.14 -14.20
CA TYR A 115 9.71 -2.01 -15.36
C TYR A 115 9.16 -1.15 -16.50
N THR A 116 10.05 -0.55 -17.28
CA THR A 116 9.69 0.07 -18.56
C THR A 116 9.10 -1.02 -19.45
N MET A 117 7.76 -1.09 -19.48
CA MET A 117 7.02 -1.87 -20.46
C MET A 117 7.30 -1.26 -21.84
N GLY A 118 8.31 -1.76 -22.54
CA GLY A 118 8.61 -1.35 -23.91
C GLY A 118 10.10 -1.24 -24.27
N ARG A 119 10.71 -2.38 -24.65
CA ARG A 119 11.43 -2.56 -25.93
C ARG A 119 12.15 -3.91 -25.94
N ARG A 120 11.52 -4.92 -26.52
CA ARG A 120 11.99 -5.68 -27.70
C ARG A 120 10.99 -6.76 -28.05
#